data_AF-A0A838JUB9-F1
#
_entry.id   AF-A0A838JUB9-F1
#
_cell.length_a   1.000
_cell.length_b   1.000
_cell.length_c   1.000
_cell.angle_alpha   90.00
_cell.angle_beta   90.00
_cell.angle_gamma   90.00
#
_symmetry.space_group_name_H-M   'P 1'
#
loop_
_entity.id
_entity.type
_entity.pdbx_description
1 polymer ?
#
loop_
_entity_poly.entity_id
_entity_poly.type
_entity_poly.pdbx_seq_one_letter_code
_entity_poly.pdbx_strand_id
1 'polypeptide(L)'
;MSAAILARLFTLVLPIISITIVVAGYSLAKLRFRELRSIGLLTRMGTSSWKFNESWASTLTAVGAILGLILAAEVIPKQPQTFSTTTYVMLNLLFSAGIVAATLTYNAIRWPKNVDVFDKGRPMIVDEERVQTTENQGFVLVFLVASSMTLWALFGQLLTTWLLLDEITRPLSPFVETFTRIVIPLSAFLTAVYGIASIPWTLINQTNRKGRNKDWIMM
;
A
#
# COMPACT_ATOMS: atom_id res chain seq x y z
N MET A 1 -12.55 -28.78 -5.87
CA MET A 1 -12.90 -27.39 -6.22
C MET A 1 -13.47 -27.40 -7.64
N SER A 2 -14.70 -26.94 -7.86
CA SER A 2 -15.31 -27.02 -9.20
C SER A 2 -14.72 -25.98 -10.15
N ALA A 3 -14.74 -26.25 -11.46
CA ALA A 3 -14.26 -25.32 -12.48
C ALA A 3 -14.98 -23.95 -12.44
N ALA A 4 -16.25 -23.93 -12.02
CA ALA A 4 -17.03 -22.71 -11.81
C ALA A 4 -16.45 -21.80 -10.70
N ILE A 5 -15.94 -22.40 -9.62
CA ILE A 5 -15.31 -21.66 -8.51
C ILE A 5 -14.00 -21.02 -8.99
N LEU A 6 -13.19 -21.76 -9.75
CA LEU A 6 -11.96 -21.24 -10.36
C LEU A 6 -12.23 -20.08 -11.32
N ALA A 7 -13.24 -20.22 -12.19
CA ALA A 7 -13.62 -19.17 -13.13
C ALA A 7 -14.08 -17.88 -12.43
N ARG A 8 -14.86 -18.00 -11.35
CA ARG A 8 -15.30 -16.88 -10.52
C ARG A 8 -14.14 -16.21 -9.79
N LEU A 9 -13.23 -16.99 -9.19
CA LEU A 9 -12.02 -16.46 -8.59
C LEU A 9 -11.18 -15.68 -9.62
N PHE A 10 -11.03 -16.21 -10.83
CA PHE A 10 -10.29 -15.53 -11.89
C PHE A 10 -10.94 -14.20 -12.30
N THR A 11 -12.27 -14.17 -12.46
CA THR A 11 -13.00 -12.93 -12.79
C THR A 11 -12.95 -11.89 -11.69
N LEU A 12 -12.79 -12.31 -10.43
CA LEU A 12 -12.68 -11.42 -9.27
C LEU A 12 -11.25 -10.89 -9.06
N VAL A 13 -10.25 -11.74 -9.29
CA VAL A 13 -8.84 -11.40 -9.09
C VAL A 13 -8.29 -10.55 -10.24
N LEU A 14 -8.72 -10.78 -11.47
CA LEU A 14 -8.30 -10.01 -12.66
C LEU A 14 -8.49 -8.49 -12.53
N PRO A 15 -9.64 -7.93 -12.11
CA PRO A 15 -9.81 -6.49 -11.97
C PRO A 15 -8.92 -5.92 -10.86
N ILE A 16 -8.69 -6.65 -9.77
CA ILE A 16 -7.75 -6.22 -8.70
C ILE A 16 -6.33 -6.12 -9.26
N ILE A 17 -5.90 -7.15 -9.99
CA ILE A 17 -4.59 -7.17 -10.66
C ILE A 17 -4.51 -6.01 -11.66
N SER A 18 -5.55 -5.81 -12.46
CA SER A 18 -5.61 -4.75 -13.49
C SER A 18 -5.51 -3.37 -12.87
N ILE A 19 -6.25 -3.08 -11.79
CA ILE A 19 -6.16 -1.80 -11.08
C ILE A 19 -4.75 -1.60 -10.52
N THR A 20 -4.18 -2.64 -9.91
CA THR A 20 -2.81 -2.56 -9.36
C THR A 20 -1.78 -2.28 -10.47
N ILE A 21 -1.90 -2.96 -11.62
CA ILE A 21 -1.06 -2.75 -12.79
C ILE A 21 -1.26 -1.35 -13.36
N VAL A 22 -2.49 -0.85 -13.44
CA VAL A 22 -2.79 0.50 -13.94
C VAL A 22 -2.20 1.56 -13.02
N VAL A 23 -2.32 1.42 -11.70
CA VAL A 23 -1.74 2.36 -10.73
C VAL A 23 -0.20 2.34 -10.82
N ALA A 24 0.40 1.16 -10.89
CA ALA A 24 1.86 1.01 -11.03
C ALA A 24 2.35 1.55 -12.39
N GLY A 25 1.68 1.17 -13.47
CA GLY A 25 1.99 1.58 -14.84
C GLY A 25 1.81 3.08 -15.06
N TYR A 26 0.73 3.67 -14.53
CA TYR A 26 0.54 5.11 -14.54
C TYR A 26 1.63 5.82 -13.73
N SER A 27 1.99 5.29 -12.56
CA SER A 27 3.07 5.87 -11.75
C SER A 27 4.40 5.86 -12.54
N LEU A 28 4.72 4.76 -13.21
CA LEU A 28 5.90 4.64 -14.08
C LEU A 28 5.83 5.57 -15.29
N ALA A 29 4.68 5.67 -15.96
CA ALA A 29 4.47 6.56 -17.10
C ALA A 29 4.61 8.03 -16.69
N LYS A 30 4.05 8.43 -15.56
CA LYS A 30 4.16 9.79 -15.02
C LYS A 30 5.60 10.14 -14.64
N LEU A 31 6.37 9.19 -14.11
CA LEU A 31 7.81 9.35 -13.88
C LEU A 31 8.57 9.54 -15.20
N ARG A 32 8.16 8.84 -16.27
CA ARG A 32 8.76 8.96 -17.61
C ARG A 32 8.44 10.28 -18.31
N PHE A 33 7.31 10.92 -18.02
CA PHE A 33 6.85 12.15 -18.69
C PHE A 33 7.31 13.46 -18.03
N ARG A 34 7.71 13.45 -16.76
CA ARG A 34 8.34 14.61 -16.10
C ARG A 34 9.85 14.57 -16.33
N GLU A 35 10.59 15.65 -16.04
CA GLU A 35 12.06 15.80 -16.16
C GLU A 35 12.93 14.74 -15.43
N LEU A 36 12.33 13.66 -14.94
CA LEU A 36 12.89 12.59 -14.14
C LEU A 36 13.42 11.43 -14.97
N ARG A 37 13.88 11.69 -16.20
CA ARG A 37 14.56 10.68 -17.05
C ARG A 37 15.72 9.98 -16.32
N SER A 38 16.25 10.60 -15.26
CA SER A 38 17.34 10.09 -14.43
C SER A 38 16.92 9.15 -13.29
N ILE A 39 15.63 9.02 -12.97
CA ILE A 39 15.18 8.09 -11.91
C ILE A 39 15.00 6.68 -12.52
N GLY A 40 16.03 5.85 -12.41
CA GLY A 40 15.93 4.42 -12.70
C GLY A 40 15.22 3.63 -11.59
N LEU A 41 14.76 2.42 -11.92
CA LEU A 41 14.17 1.48 -10.95
C LEU A 41 15.15 1.08 -9.83
N LEU A 42 16.44 1.08 -10.15
CA LEU A 42 17.53 0.80 -9.20
C LEU A 42 18.09 2.08 -8.56
N THR A 43 17.45 3.24 -8.76
CA THR A 43 17.84 4.46 -8.06
C THR A 43 17.56 4.28 -6.58
N ARG A 44 18.55 4.68 -5.76
CA ARG A 44 18.38 4.71 -4.30
C ARG A 44 17.45 5.86 -3.92
N MET A 45 16.50 5.54 -3.06
CA MET A 45 15.54 6.47 -2.48
C MET A 45 15.95 6.76 -1.03
N GLY A 46 15.67 7.97 -0.55
CA GLY A 46 15.89 8.35 0.85
C GLY A 46 15.16 7.45 1.85
N THR A 47 15.39 7.69 3.15
CA THR A 47 14.67 7.02 4.23
C THR A 47 13.18 7.36 4.14
N SER A 48 12.43 6.51 3.45
CA SER A 48 10.99 6.48 3.61
C SER A 48 10.73 6.00 5.03
N SER A 49 10.50 6.93 5.96
CA SER A 49 10.09 6.64 7.31
C SER A 49 8.64 6.15 7.28
N TRP A 50 8.43 4.96 6.74
CA TRP A 50 7.21 4.19 6.96
C TRP A 50 7.18 3.78 8.42
N LYS A 51 6.84 4.73 9.28
CA LYS A 51 6.43 4.43 10.64
C LYS A 51 5.03 3.89 10.52
N PHE A 52 4.85 2.62 10.84
CA PHE A 52 3.56 1.95 10.79
C PHE A 52 2.51 2.80 11.53
N ASN A 53 2.83 3.33 12.71
CA ASN A 53 1.90 4.15 13.50
C ASN A 53 1.56 5.52 12.87
N GLU A 54 2.36 6.04 11.94
CA GLU A 54 2.10 7.32 11.26
C GLU A 54 1.51 7.14 9.86
N SER A 55 1.39 5.89 9.40
CA SER A 55 0.93 5.58 8.04
C SER A 55 -0.57 5.28 8.04
N TRP A 56 -1.33 5.98 7.21
CA TRP A 56 -2.78 5.76 6.98
C TRP A 56 -3.13 4.30 6.65
N ALA A 57 -2.22 3.59 5.97
CA ALA A 57 -2.36 2.18 5.62
C ALA A 57 -2.52 1.27 6.87
N SER A 58 -1.85 1.59 7.97
CA SER A 58 -1.85 0.79 9.19
C SER A 58 -3.17 0.92 9.93
N THR A 59 -3.73 2.12 10.00
CA THR A 59 -5.05 2.38 10.57
C THR A 59 -6.13 1.69 9.75
N LEU A 60 -6.08 1.79 8.42
CA LEU A 60 -7.04 1.11 7.55
C LEU A 60 -6.93 -0.41 7.62
N THR A 61 -5.72 -0.95 7.71
CA THR A 61 -5.51 -2.41 7.80
C THR A 61 -5.99 -2.95 9.14
N ALA A 62 -5.70 -2.26 10.24
CA ALA A 62 -6.18 -2.64 11.56
C ALA A 62 -7.70 -2.60 11.63
N VAL A 63 -8.31 -1.52 11.15
CA VAL A 63 -9.78 -1.38 11.12
C VAL A 63 -10.40 -2.40 10.18
N GLY A 64 -9.85 -2.62 8.98
CA GLY A 64 -10.34 -3.59 8.02
C GLY A 64 -10.24 -5.04 8.51
N ALA A 65 -9.14 -5.39 9.18
CA ALA A 65 -8.97 -6.71 9.79
C ALA A 65 -9.96 -6.95 10.94
N ILE A 66 -10.15 -5.95 11.81
CA ILE A 66 -11.11 -6.03 12.92
C ILE A 66 -12.54 -6.14 12.39
N LEU A 67 -12.93 -5.27 11.44
CA LEU A 67 -14.26 -5.31 10.84
C LEU A 67 -14.51 -6.61 10.09
N GLY A 68 -13.53 -7.10 9.34
CA GLY A 68 -13.61 -8.39 8.65
C GLY A 68 -13.80 -9.55 9.62
N LEU A 69 -13.14 -9.53 10.78
CA LEU A 69 -13.28 -10.56 11.79
C LEU A 69 -14.66 -10.55 12.47
N ILE A 70 -15.16 -9.36 12.83
CA ILE A 70 -16.46 -9.17 13.48
C ILE A 70 -17.59 -9.57 12.52
N LEU A 71 -17.54 -9.09 11.27
CA LEU A 71 -18.52 -9.46 10.25
C LEU A 71 -18.49 -10.96 9.96
N ALA A 72 -17.29 -11.58 10.01
CA ALA A 72 -17.17 -13.01 9.81
C ALA A 72 -17.75 -13.86 10.95
N ALA A 73 -17.68 -13.38 12.19
CA ALA A 73 -18.11 -14.12 13.36
C ALA A 73 -19.64 -14.14 13.56
N GLU A 74 -20.33 -13.04 13.26
CA GLU A 74 -21.75 -12.88 13.63
C GLU A 74 -22.73 -12.87 12.46
N VAL A 75 -22.28 -12.48 11.26
CA VAL A 75 -23.19 -12.12 10.17
C VAL A 75 -23.18 -13.16 9.03
N ILE A 76 -22.20 -14.08 9.02
CA ILE A 76 -22.10 -15.06 7.94
C ILE A 76 -23.26 -16.05 8.01
N PRO A 77 -24.07 -16.20 6.95
CA PRO A 77 -25.13 -17.20 6.90
C PRO A 77 -24.53 -18.61 7.03
N LYS A 78 -25.28 -19.53 7.64
CA LYS A 78 -24.82 -20.91 7.85
C LYS A 78 -24.44 -21.65 6.56
N GLN A 79 -24.96 -21.19 5.42
CA GLN A 79 -24.75 -21.78 4.09
C GLN A 79 -24.59 -20.67 3.05
N PRO A 80 -23.40 -20.08 2.91
CA PRO A 80 -23.11 -19.14 1.82
C PRO A 80 -23.12 -19.86 0.46
N GLN A 81 -23.61 -19.17 -0.57
CA GLN A 81 -23.81 -19.69 -1.92
C GLN A 81 -22.52 -19.66 -2.76
N THR A 82 -21.68 -18.63 -2.62
CA THR A 82 -20.48 -18.45 -3.47
C THR A 82 -19.25 -19.15 -2.89
N PHE A 83 -18.89 -18.88 -1.64
CA PHE A 83 -17.73 -19.47 -0.98
C PHE A 83 -18.05 -19.93 0.43
N SER A 84 -17.38 -20.97 0.92
CA SER A 84 -17.55 -21.38 2.32
C SER A 84 -17.14 -20.27 3.29
N THR A 85 -17.72 -20.24 4.49
CA THR A 85 -17.33 -19.32 5.57
C THR A 85 -15.82 -19.33 5.82
N THR A 86 -15.22 -20.53 5.85
CA THR A 86 -13.77 -20.72 6.01
C THR A 86 -12.99 -20.04 4.87
N THR A 87 -13.49 -20.08 3.64
CA THR A 87 -12.83 -19.43 2.50
C THR A 87 -12.78 -17.90 2.67
N TYR A 88 -13.88 -17.27 3.10
CA TYR A 88 -13.89 -15.83 3.38
C TYR A 88 -12.90 -15.44 4.47
N VAL A 89 -12.85 -16.21 5.56
CA VAL A 89 -11.88 -16.01 6.65
C VAL A 89 -10.45 -16.12 6.11
N MET A 90 -10.15 -17.15 5.32
CA MET A 90 -8.82 -17.36 4.75
C MET A 90 -8.42 -16.26 3.75
N LEU A 91 -9.35 -15.76 2.95
CA LEU A 91 -9.09 -14.63 2.04
C LEU A 91 -8.76 -13.35 2.84
N ASN A 92 -9.54 -13.04 3.87
CA ASN A 92 -9.27 -11.89 4.73
C ASN A 92 -7.90 -12.01 5.43
N LEU A 93 -7.56 -13.20 5.95
CA LEU A 93 -6.25 -13.45 6.54
C LEU A 93 -5.12 -13.34 5.52
N LEU A 94 -5.29 -13.90 4.32
CA LEU A 94 -4.32 -13.83 3.23
C LEU A 94 -4.00 -12.38 2.86
N PHE A 95 -5.01 -11.55 2.64
CA PHE A 95 -4.79 -10.16 2.28
C PHE A 95 -4.21 -9.35 3.46
N SER A 96 -4.63 -9.61 4.69
CA SER A 96 -4.04 -8.99 5.88
C SER A 96 -2.55 -9.33 6.01
N ALA A 97 -2.20 -10.61 5.83
CA ALA A 97 -0.82 -11.07 5.79
C ALA A 97 -0.04 -10.45 4.62
N GLY A 98 -0.69 -10.23 3.47
CA GLY A 98 -0.11 -9.55 2.32
C GLY A 98 0.37 -8.12 2.63
N ILE A 99 -0.42 -7.35 3.38
CA ILE A 99 -0.04 -5.98 3.79
C ILE A 99 1.16 -5.98 4.75
N VAL A 100 1.15 -6.90 5.72
CA VAL A 100 2.28 -7.08 6.65
C VAL A 100 3.54 -7.51 5.88
N ALA A 101 3.42 -8.49 5.00
CA ALA A 101 4.51 -8.98 4.16
C ALA A 101 5.08 -7.89 3.26
N ALA A 102 4.25 -7.02 2.67
CA ALA A 102 4.70 -5.89 1.87
C ALA A 102 5.59 -4.93 2.69
N THR A 103 5.16 -4.61 3.92
CA THR A 103 5.90 -3.73 4.84
C THR A 103 7.22 -4.36 5.28
N LEU A 104 7.19 -5.65 5.66
CA LEU A 104 8.38 -6.39 6.06
C LEU A 104 9.38 -6.52 4.90
N THR A 105 8.90 -6.82 3.70
CA THR A 105 9.73 -6.95 2.49
C THR A 105 10.45 -5.64 2.20
N TYR A 106 9.74 -4.51 2.23
CA TYR A 106 10.37 -3.21 2.04
C TYR A 106 11.43 -2.94 3.10
N ASN A 107 11.12 -3.20 4.37
CA ASN A 107 12.03 -2.93 5.49
C ASN A 107 13.27 -3.82 5.48
N ALA A 108 13.14 -5.10 5.11
CA ALA A 108 14.21 -6.09 5.10
C ALA A 108 15.25 -5.85 4.00
N ILE A 109 14.84 -5.23 2.89
CA ILE A 109 15.72 -4.96 1.74
C ILE A 109 16.39 -3.58 1.86
N ARG A 110 16.21 -2.84 2.96
CA ARG A 110 16.93 -1.56 3.14
C ARG A 110 18.38 -1.80 3.54
N TRP A 111 19.27 -1.00 2.99
CA TRP A 111 20.69 -1.01 3.36
C TRP A 111 21.05 0.21 4.19
N PRO A 112 21.83 0.03 5.28
CA PRO A 112 22.39 1.15 6.01
C PRO A 112 23.36 1.90 5.11
N LYS A 113 23.26 3.22 5.10
CA LYS A 113 24.20 4.10 4.43
C LYS A 113 24.57 5.25 5.36
N ASN A 114 25.86 5.41 5.60
CA ASN A 114 26.36 6.58 6.32
C ASN A 114 26.12 7.82 5.46
N VAL A 115 25.41 8.79 6.03
CA VAL A 115 25.16 10.10 5.45
C VAL A 115 25.71 11.15 6.40
N ASP A 116 26.44 12.10 5.83
CA ASP A 116 26.91 13.27 6.56
C ASP A 116 25.71 14.18 6.80
N VAL A 117 25.30 14.34 8.06
CA VAL A 117 24.20 15.22 8.43
C VAL A 117 24.78 16.56 8.85
N PHE A 118 24.41 17.61 8.12
CA PHE A 118 24.64 18.98 8.55
C PHE A 118 23.54 19.36 9.54
N ASP A 119 23.93 19.63 10.78
CA ASP A 119 23.00 20.11 11.80
C ASP A 119 22.56 21.53 11.43
N LYS A 120 21.31 21.67 10.95
CA LYS A 120 20.77 22.94 10.42
C LYS A 120 20.66 24.06 11.47
N GLY A 121 20.94 23.78 12.74
CA GLY A 121 20.88 24.73 13.84
C GLY A 121 22.23 25.24 14.35
N ARG A 122 23.36 24.72 13.87
CA ARG A 122 24.68 25.13 14.37
C ARG A 122 25.43 25.97 13.33
N PRO A 123 26.05 27.09 13.73
CA PRO A 123 26.99 27.79 12.85
C PRO A 123 28.10 26.81 12.49
N MET A 124 28.48 26.71 11.21
CA MET A 124 29.62 25.90 10.78
C MET A 124 30.87 26.38 11.53
N ILE A 125 31.23 25.68 12.61
CA ILE A 125 32.56 25.80 13.18
C ILE A 125 33.43 24.91 12.30
N VAL A 126 34.49 25.49 11.72
CA VAL A 126 35.33 24.90 10.65
C VAL A 126 36.00 23.58 11.08
N ASP A 127 35.92 23.21 12.36
CA ASP A 127 36.51 22.00 12.95
C ASP A 127 35.47 20.97 13.47
N GLU A 128 34.18 21.09 13.12
CA GLU A 128 33.15 20.15 13.61
C GLU A 128 33.31 18.74 13.01
N GLU A 129 33.53 17.78 13.91
CA GLU A 129 33.47 16.34 13.68
C GLU A 129 32.20 16.00 12.90
N ARG A 130 32.34 15.49 11.67
CA ARG A 130 31.19 15.08 10.85
C ARG A 130 30.43 14.00 11.60
N VAL A 131 29.28 14.36 12.15
CA VAL A 131 28.35 13.41 12.76
C VAL A 131 27.75 12.57 11.62
N GLN A 132 28.37 11.42 11.38
CA GLN A 132 27.83 10.44 10.45
C GLN A 132 26.59 9.82 11.09
N THR A 133 25.44 10.02 10.46
CA THR A 133 24.23 9.26 10.83
C THR A 133 24.04 8.14 9.82
N THR A 134 23.61 6.98 10.31
CA THR A 134 23.29 5.85 9.44
C THR A 134 21.83 5.95 9.01
N GLU A 135 21.59 6.26 7.74
CA GLU A 135 20.27 6.26 7.14
C GLU A 135 20.03 4.97 6.34
N ASN A 136 18.92 4.29 6.62
CA ASN A 136 18.50 3.09 5.88
C ASN A 136 17.83 3.46 4.55
N GLN A 137 18.52 3.26 3.43
CA GLN A 137 18.04 3.60 2.09
C GLN A 137 17.48 2.37 1.36
N GLY A 138 16.37 2.56 0.65
CA GLY A 138 15.74 1.54 -0.20
C GLY A 138 15.91 1.83 -1.69
N PHE A 139 15.50 0.90 -2.55
CA PHE A 139 15.43 1.10 -4.00
C PHE A 139 14.01 1.44 -4.45
N VAL A 140 13.89 2.24 -5.52
CA VAL A 140 12.61 2.59 -6.16
C VAL A 140 11.81 1.34 -6.53
N LEU A 141 12.47 0.31 -7.10
CA LEU A 141 11.82 -0.95 -7.48
C LEU A 141 11.15 -1.64 -6.29
N VAL A 142 11.88 -1.76 -5.19
CA VAL A 142 11.38 -2.46 -3.98
C VAL A 142 10.20 -1.69 -3.37
N PHE A 143 10.27 -0.36 -3.36
CA PHE A 143 9.15 0.48 -2.95
C PHE A 143 7.91 0.30 -3.83
N LEU A 144 8.08 0.26 -5.14
CA LEU A 144 6.98 0.04 -6.08
C LEU A 144 6.34 -1.33 -5.88
N VAL A 145 7.16 -2.38 -5.76
CA VAL A 145 6.67 -3.75 -5.48
C VAL A 145 5.90 -3.81 -4.16
N ALA A 146 6.45 -3.23 -3.09
CA ALA A 146 5.77 -3.18 -1.80
C ALA A 146 4.46 -2.40 -1.87
N SER A 147 4.45 -1.23 -2.53
CA SER A 147 3.24 -0.43 -2.71
C SER A 147 2.18 -1.16 -3.53
N SER A 148 2.57 -1.83 -4.61
CA SER A 148 1.68 -2.66 -5.43
C SER A 148 1.10 -3.82 -4.63
N MET A 149 1.91 -4.50 -3.82
CA MET A 149 1.45 -5.59 -2.97
C MET A 149 0.46 -5.11 -1.90
N THR A 150 0.72 -3.95 -1.28
CA THR A 150 -0.22 -3.31 -0.34
C THR A 150 -1.54 -2.97 -1.01
N LEU A 151 -1.51 -2.35 -2.19
CA LEU A 151 -2.73 -2.00 -2.94
C LEU A 151 -3.51 -3.26 -3.34
N TRP A 152 -2.83 -4.26 -3.89
CA TRP A 152 -3.45 -5.55 -4.24
C TRP A 152 -4.18 -6.17 -3.04
N ALA A 153 -3.51 -6.22 -1.89
CA ALA A 153 -4.08 -6.79 -0.69
C ALA A 153 -5.28 -5.98 -0.17
N LEU A 154 -5.18 -4.65 -0.18
CA LEU A 154 -6.27 -3.77 0.27
C LEU A 154 -7.51 -3.90 -0.63
N PHE A 155 -7.33 -3.92 -1.96
CA PHE A 155 -8.43 -4.19 -2.89
C PHE A 155 -9.01 -5.60 -2.72
N GLY A 156 -8.17 -6.59 -2.42
CA GLY A 156 -8.60 -7.94 -2.09
C GLY A 156 -9.50 -8.00 -0.84
N GLN A 157 -9.15 -7.26 0.22
CA GLN A 157 -10.00 -7.15 1.42
C GLN A 157 -11.34 -6.48 1.10
N LEU A 158 -11.33 -5.38 0.34
CA LEU A 158 -12.56 -4.69 -0.07
C LEU A 158 -13.47 -5.58 -0.91
N LEU A 159 -12.90 -6.34 -1.85
CA LEU A 159 -13.65 -7.27 -2.68
C LEU A 159 -14.21 -8.45 -1.86
N THR A 160 -13.41 -9.01 -0.95
CA THR A 160 -13.87 -10.08 -0.05
C THR A 160 -15.03 -9.61 0.81
N THR A 161 -14.95 -8.37 1.31
CA THR A 161 -16.04 -7.75 2.07
C THR A 161 -17.29 -7.54 1.22
N TRP A 162 -17.13 -7.05 -0.01
CA TRP A 162 -18.24 -6.90 -0.96
C TRP A 162 -18.95 -8.23 -1.21
N LEU A 163 -18.19 -9.28 -1.53
CA LEU A 163 -18.72 -10.63 -1.78
C LEU A 163 -19.39 -11.22 -0.54
N LEU A 164 -18.88 -10.91 0.65
CA LEU A 164 -19.49 -11.37 1.89
C LEU A 164 -20.85 -10.70 2.09
N LEU A 165 -21.00 -9.41 1.74
CA LEU A 165 -22.27 -8.70 1.87
C LEU A 165 -23.33 -9.22 0.91
N ASP A 166 -22.95 -9.53 -0.33
CA ASP A 166 -23.86 -10.10 -1.32
C ASP A 166 -24.37 -11.50 -0.89
N GLU A 167 -23.64 -12.19 -0.02
CA GLU A 167 -24.04 -13.49 0.53
C GLU A 167 -24.99 -13.40 1.72
N ILE A 168 -25.12 -12.25 2.39
CA ILE A 168 -25.95 -12.15 3.60
C ILE A 168 -27.43 -12.32 3.21
N THR A 169 -27.96 -13.51 3.48
CA THR A 169 -29.34 -13.88 3.16
C THR A 169 -30.37 -13.33 4.15
N ARG A 170 -29.92 -12.91 5.34
CA ARG A 170 -30.80 -12.25 6.31
C ARG A 170 -31.00 -10.81 5.88
N PRO A 171 -32.22 -10.27 5.91
CA PRO A 171 -32.45 -8.87 5.59
C PRO A 171 -31.67 -8.01 6.58
N LEU A 172 -30.62 -7.34 6.08
CA LEU A 172 -30.00 -6.24 6.79
C LEU A 172 -31.01 -5.08 6.87
N SER A 173 -30.79 -4.14 7.78
CA SER A 173 -31.57 -2.90 7.68
C SER A 173 -31.28 -2.25 6.33
N PRO A 174 -32.29 -1.70 5.62
CA PRO A 174 -32.09 -1.09 4.30
C PRO A 174 -31.01 0.00 4.30
N PHE A 175 -30.88 0.69 5.45
CA PHE A 175 -29.82 1.66 5.69
C PHE A 175 -28.43 1.03 5.65
N VAL A 176 -28.19 -0.06 6.38
CA VAL A 176 -26.88 -0.73 6.44
C VAL A 176 -26.50 -1.31 5.07
N GLU A 177 -27.44 -1.93 4.37
CA GLU A 177 -27.21 -2.46 3.02
C GLU A 177 -26.79 -1.33 2.06
N THR A 178 -27.58 -0.25 2.00
CA THR A 178 -27.32 0.91 1.12
C THR A 178 -26.00 1.59 1.47
N PHE A 179 -25.79 1.86 2.76
CA PHE A 179 -24.57 2.50 3.25
C PHE A 179 -23.33 1.68 2.85
N THR A 180 -23.34 0.38 3.10
CA THR A 180 -22.17 -0.48 2.84
C THR A 180 -21.90 -0.62 1.34
N ARG A 181 -22.96 -0.74 0.52
CA ARG A 181 -22.85 -0.78 -0.94
C ARG A 181 -22.31 0.51 -1.55
N ILE A 182 -22.41 1.65 -0.87
CA ILE A 182 -21.82 2.92 -1.32
C ILE A 182 -20.39 3.06 -0.78
N VAL A 183 -20.18 2.76 0.50
CA VAL A 183 -18.91 3.01 1.19
C VAL A 183 -17.78 2.14 0.66
N ILE A 184 -18.02 0.87 0.33
CA ILE A 184 -16.97 -0.01 -0.19
C ILE A 184 -16.42 0.47 -1.55
N PRO A 185 -17.23 0.69 -2.60
CA PRO A 185 -16.71 1.16 -3.88
C PRO A 185 -16.13 2.57 -3.78
N LEU A 186 -16.70 3.45 -2.95
CA LEU A 186 -16.12 4.76 -2.68
C LEU A 186 -14.74 4.63 -2.03
N SER A 187 -14.56 3.73 -1.07
CA SER A 187 -13.28 3.46 -0.41
C SER A 187 -12.25 2.90 -1.40
N ALA A 188 -12.67 1.99 -2.29
CA ALA A 188 -11.83 1.46 -3.36
C ALA A 188 -11.37 2.58 -4.30
N PHE A 189 -12.30 3.44 -4.73
CA PHE A 189 -12.00 4.58 -5.59
C PHE A 189 -11.02 5.56 -4.94
N LEU A 190 -11.29 5.98 -3.69
CA LEU A 190 -10.41 6.90 -2.95
C LEU A 190 -9.02 6.31 -2.74
N THR A 191 -8.92 5.01 -2.44
CA THR A 191 -7.63 4.30 -2.33
C THR A 191 -6.86 4.32 -3.65
N ALA A 192 -7.54 4.06 -4.78
CA ALA A 192 -6.91 4.10 -6.10
C ALA A 192 -6.36 5.49 -6.41
N VAL A 193 -7.19 6.54 -6.25
CA VAL A 193 -6.81 7.94 -6.47
C VAL A 193 -5.62 8.31 -5.57
N TYR A 194 -5.69 7.96 -4.29
CA TYR A 194 -4.62 8.22 -3.34
C TYR A 194 -3.31 7.51 -3.74
N GLY A 195 -3.36 6.23 -4.11
CA GLY A 195 -2.19 5.48 -4.58
C GLY A 195 -1.55 6.12 -5.82
N ILE A 196 -2.37 6.50 -6.79
CA ILE A 196 -1.96 7.18 -8.04
C ILE A 196 -1.27 8.53 -7.77
N ALA A 197 -1.75 9.27 -6.78
CA ALA A 197 -1.19 10.58 -6.43
C ALA A 197 0.07 10.46 -5.55
N SER A 198 0.01 9.63 -4.51
CA SER A 198 1.02 9.55 -3.45
C SER A 198 2.29 8.81 -3.86
N ILE A 199 2.19 7.73 -4.65
CA ILE A 199 3.35 6.92 -5.05
C ILE A 199 4.36 7.76 -5.87
N PRO A 200 3.96 8.44 -6.96
CA PRO A 200 4.90 9.29 -7.72
C PRO A 200 5.43 10.46 -6.90
N TRP A 201 4.57 11.10 -6.10
CA TRP A 201 4.96 12.21 -5.24
C TRP A 201 6.05 11.79 -4.23
N THR A 202 5.88 10.63 -3.61
CA THR A 202 6.85 10.05 -2.67
C THR A 202 8.18 9.76 -3.34
N LEU A 203 8.13 9.12 -4.53
CA LEU A 203 9.34 8.82 -5.31
C LEU A 203 10.13 10.10 -5.62
N ILE A 204 9.47 11.13 -6.14
CA ILE A 204 10.09 12.41 -6.51
C ILE A 204 10.74 13.08 -5.29
N ASN A 205 10.02 13.18 -4.19
CA ASN A 205 10.51 13.87 -3.01
C ASN A 205 11.70 13.16 -2.36
N GLN A 206 11.67 11.83 -2.36
CA GLN A 206 12.71 11.02 -1.74
C GLN A 206 13.95 10.86 -2.63
N THR A 207 13.82 10.96 -3.96
CA THR A 207 14.99 10.97 -4.87
C THR A 207 15.63 12.36 -4.97
N ASN A 208 14.83 13.44 -5.00
CA ASN A 208 15.34 14.81 -5.18
C ASN A 208 16.03 15.39 -3.94
N ARG A 209 15.78 14.84 -2.74
CA ARG A 209 16.51 15.21 -1.52
C ARG A 209 18.02 15.06 -1.66
N LYS A 210 18.47 14.12 -2.49
CA LYS A 210 19.90 13.86 -2.73
C LYS A 210 20.59 14.95 -3.56
N GLY A 211 19.84 15.64 -4.43
CA GLY A 211 20.37 16.73 -5.27
C GLY A 211 20.48 18.03 -4.50
N ARG A 212 19.43 18.40 -3.75
CA ARG A 212 19.37 19.68 -3.04
C ARG A 212 20.51 19.89 -2.04
N ASN A 213 21.04 18.83 -1.41
CA ASN A 213 22.09 18.99 -0.40
C ASN A 213 23.45 19.44 -0.95
N LYS A 214 23.68 19.36 -2.28
CA LYS A 214 24.94 19.80 -2.89
C LYS A 214 24.95 21.29 -3.24
N ASP A 215 23.81 21.86 -3.58
CA ASP A 215 23.74 23.24 -4.07
C ASP A 215 23.90 24.27 -2.94
N TRP A 216 23.49 23.93 -1.70
CA TRP A 216 23.68 24.78 -0.52
C TRP A 216 25.14 24.87 -0.04
N ILE A 217 26.03 24.00 -0.54
CA ILE A 217 27.45 24.00 -0.14
C ILE A 217 28.28 24.91 -1.07
N MET A 218 27.71 25.35 -2.20
CA MET A 218 28.39 26.18 -3.19
C MET A 218 27.93 27.66 -3.19
N MET A 219 27.09 28.06 -2.23
CA MET A 219 26.69 29.45 -1.97
C MET A 219 27.16 29.87 -0.59
#